data_AF-A0A6N2C8T4-F1
#
_entry.id   AF-A0A6N2C8T4-F1
#
_cell.length_a   1.000
_cell.length_b   1.000
_cell.length_c   1.000
_cell.angle_alpha   90.00
_cell.angle_beta   90.00
_cell.angle_gamma   90.00
#
_symmetry.space_group_name_H-M   'P 1'
#
loop_
_entity.id
_entity.type
_entity.pdbx_description
1 polymer ?
#
loop_
_entity_poly.entity_id
_entity_poly.type
_entity_poly.pdbx_seq_one_letter_code
_entity_poly.pdbx_strand_id
1 'polypeptide(L)'
;MDTIMEDEDSFVSNTEAIIYAASDISGWTHSLISDHNIPNSSSSTSVDEHHHHHQQISTAGGGGGNEDDSMIVSSCASSRWFNNNKQIDDQQEIRIFNVDLRALCENRLKSCGGSESRDCLVYEESSVRFVNTLMACAEAIQDNNLSLADELISDIRRIAVSQMGGAMKKEATYFADALYHKIHRTNSEDIDESSYPKDQVLSMSFYDSCLFLKFAHLIANQSILEAFADSKRVHVIDFSLNQGSQWPALLQALTLRPGGPPAFRLTGIGGHSQPEDTTDALQEVGWKLAQLAESMGVEFEFRGLVVHTLADLEAPMLNIRPSNVESVAVNSVFKLHRLFSIPGAIEKVLDLIKQIDPKIVTIAEREVNHNESVFMNRIKERSTIDLEIAAEHLGREIYNLVACEGTKRVVRHETFGQWRVRFNSAGFNLVPLGSNTYRHANMLLALYTNGKRYRVEEKDGCLMLSWHSRPLITTSAWRGYVANSRD
;
A
#
# COMPACT_ATOMS: atom_id res chain seq x y z
N MET A 1 46.17 -8.44 -4.00
CA MET A 1 45.37 -7.26 -4.38
C MET A 1 44.30 -7.84 -5.28
N ASP A 2 43.35 -8.52 -4.64
CA ASP A 2 42.29 -9.25 -5.32
C ASP A 2 41.04 -8.40 -5.23
N THR A 3 40.58 -7.99 -6.40
CA THR A 3 39.48 -7.05 -6.60
C THR A 3 38.16 -7.78 -6.38
N ILE A 4 37.40 -7.29 -5.41
CA ILE A 4 35.99 -7.60 -5.15
C ILE A 4 35.21 -7.25 -6.42
N MET A 5 34.80 -8.24 -7.20
CA MET A 5 33.99 -8.06 -8.41
C MET A 5 32.79 -9.02 -8.50
N GLU A 6 32.51 -9.81 -7.45
CA GLU A 6 31.48 -10.88 -7.51
C GLU A 6 30.11 -10.49 -6.93
N ASP A 7 29.95 -9.31 -6.31
CA ASP A 7 28.70 -8.94 -5.61
C ASP A 7 27.74 -8.03 -6.42
N GLU A 8 28.22 -7.30 -7.43
CA GLU A 8 27.35 -6.37 -8.17
C GLU A 8 26.36 -7.09 -9.11
N ASP A 9 26.78 -8.15 -9.82
CA ASP A 9 25.95 -8.82 -10.82
C ASP A 9 24.77 -9.61 -10.21
N SER A 10 24.98 -10.25 -9.05
CA SER A 10 23.91 -10.98 -8.36
C SER A 10 22.84 -10.05 -7.80
N PHE A 11 23.27 -8.87 -7.33
CA PHE A 11 22.38 -7.85 -6.81
C PHE A 11 21.54 -7.18 -7.91
N VAL A 12 22.12 -6.98 -9.09
CA VAL A 12 21.41 -6.48 -10.28
C VAL A 12 20.34 -7.47 -10.72
N SER A 13 20.65 -8.77 -10.80
CA SER A 13 19.69 -9.84 -11.16
C SER A 13 18.47 -9.90 -10.22
N ASN A 14 18.70 -9.85 -8.91
CA ASN A 14 17.61 -9.85 -7.92
C ASN A 14 16.69 -8.64 -8.07
N THR A 15 17.26 -7.51 -8.45
CA THR A 15 16.50 -6.27 -8.56
C THR A 15 15.72 -6.18 -9.87
N GLU A 16 16.28 -6.69 -10.97
CA GLU A 16 15.55 -6.86 -12.21
C GLU A 16 14.31 -7.73 -12.01
N ALA A 17 14.41 -8.80 -11.21
CA ALA A 17 13.25 -9.63 -10.87
C ALA A 17 12.14 -8.86 -10.15
N ILE A 18 12.46 -7.91 -9.25
CA ILE A 18 11.44 -7.06 -8.60
C ILE A 18 10.66 -6.27 -9.67
N ILE A 19 11.36 -5.71 -10.65
CA ILE A 19 10.76 -4.91 -11.71
C ILE A 19 9.95 -5.78 -12.66
N TYR A 20 10.46 -6.96 -13.03
CA TYR A 20 9.75 -7.90 -13.89
C TYR A 20 8.49 -8.46 -13.22
N ALA A 21 8.54 -8.89 -11.95
CA ALA A 21 7.34 -9.31 -11.22
C ALA A 21 6.33 -8.18 -11.03
N ALA A 22 6.78 -6.95 -10.80
CA ALA A 22 5.88 -5.80 -10.73
C ALA A 22 5.17 -5.53 -12.07
N SER A 23 5.79 -5.94 -13.18
CA SER A 23 5.26 -5.87 -14.55
C SER A 23 4.37 -7.03 -14.96
N ASP A 24 4.58 -8.23 -14.42
CA ASP A 24 3.81 -9.44 -14.70
C ASP A 24 2.86 -9.83 -13.56
N ILE A 25 2.30 -8.83 -12.86
CA ILE A 25 1.33 -9.10 -11.79
C ILE A 25 -0.04 -9.55 -12.33
N SER A 26 -0.21 -9.57 -13.66
CA SER A 26 -1.47 -9.92 -14.34
C SER A 26 -1.97 -11.34 -14.02
N GLY A 27 -1.06 -12.30 -13.85
CA GLY A 27 -1.39 -13.66 -13.43
C GLY A 27 -1.83 -13.73 -11.96
N TRP A 28 -1.17 -12.94 -11.10
CA TRP A 28 -1.53 -12.82 -9.69
C TRP A 28 -2.90 -12.16 -9.52
N THR A 29 -3.17 -11.09 -10.28
CA THR A 29 -4.46 -10.41 -10.25
C THR A 29 -5.58 -11.29 -10.80
N HIS A 30 -5.33 -12.06 -11.87
CA HIS A 30 -6.32 -13.01 -12.39
C HIS A 30 -6.65 -14.12 -11.39
N SER A 31 -5.65 -14.62 -10.64
CA SER A 31 -5.87 -15.62 -9.57
C SER A 31 -6.71 -15.07 -8.41
N LEU A 32 -6.64 -13.77 -8.12
CA LEU A 32 -7.54 -13.11 -7.16
C LEU A 32 -8.99 -12.98 -7.65
N ILE A 33 -9.20 -13.00 -8.97
CA ILE A 33 -10.51 -12.79 -9.60
C ILE A 33 -11.23 -14.11 -9.95
N SER A 34 -10.49 -15.16 -10.33
CA SER A 34 -11.07 -16.40 -10.88
C SER A 34 -11.79 -17.29 -9.86
N ASP A 35 -11.52 -17.11 -8.56
CA ASP A 35 -11.82 -18.14 -7.56
C ASP A 35 -13.02 -17.81 -6.65
N HIS A 36 -13.91 -16.89 -7.06
CA HIS A 36 -15.22 -16.69 -6.41
C HIS A 36 -16.19 -17.89 -6.53
N ASN A 37 -15.74 -19.04 -7.03
CA ASN A 37 -16.49 -20.29 -7.07
C ASN A 37 -15.71 -21.41 -6.37
N ILE A 38 -15.77 -21.46 -5.04
CA ILE A 38 -15.46 -22.70 -4.33
C ILE A 38 -16.68 -23.63 -4.50
N PRO A 39 -16.50 -24.88 -4.97
CA PRO A 39 -17.60 -25.82 -4.99
C PRO A 39 -17.97 -26.19 -3.55
N ASN A 40 -19.22 -25.89 -3.18
CA ASN A 40 -19.86 -26.50 -2.01
C ASN A 40 -19.63 -28.01 -2.07
N SER A 41 -18.86 -28.56 -1.13
CA SER A 41 -18.80 -29.99 -0.90
C SER A 41 -20.09 -30.44 -0.21
N SER A 42 -21.19 -30.43 -0.95
CA SER A 42 -22.42 -31.14 -0.62
C SER A 42 -22.63 -32.21 -1.69
N SER A 43 -21.79 -33.25 -1.67
CA SER A 43 -22.12 -34.50 -2.34
C SER A 43 -22.77 -35.43 -1.32
N SER A 44 -24.10 -35.45 -1.36
CA SER A 44 -24.94 -36.48 -0.78
C SER A 44 -24.56 -37.86 -1.32
N THR A 45 -24.13 -38.76 -0.44
CA THR A 45 -24.40 -40.18 -0.56
C THR A 45 -24.76 -40.72 0.82
N SER A 46 -25.90 -41.38 0.86
CA SER A 46 -26.59 -41.88 2.02
C SER A 46 -26.25 -43.36 2.30
N VAL A 47 -26.35 -43.75 3.58
CA VAL A 47 -26.63 -45.09 4.13
C VAL A 47 -25.41 -46.04 4.27
N ASP A 48 -24.83 -46.23 5.47
CA ASP A 48 -25.26 -47.24 6.47
C ASP A 48 -24.36 -47.36 7.74
N GLU A 49 -25.04 -47.82 8.79
CA GLU A 49 -24.79 -48.17 10.20
C GLU A 49 -23.41 -48.60 10.81
N HIS A 50 -23.31 -48.27 12.12
CA HIS A 50 -22.71 -49.00 13.27
C HIS A 50 -21.19 -49.27 13.39
N HIS A 51 -20.49 -48.62 14.33
CA HIS A 51 -20.14 -49.13 15.69
C HIS A 51 -19.07 -48.27 16.42
N HIS A 52 -19.09 -48.39 17.75
CA HIS A 52 -18.30 -47.72 18.80
C HIS A 52 -16.77 -47.68 18.64
N HIS A 53 -16.12 -46.59 19.07
CA HIS A 53 -15.27 -46.61 20.29
C HIS A 53 -14.87 -45.22 20.83
N HIS A 54 -14.83 -45.13 22.16
CA HIS A 54 -14.43 -44.01 23.02
C HIS A 54 -12.92 -43.73 22.99
N GLN A 55 -12.54 -42.46 23.16
CA GLN A 55 -11.70 -41.91 24.27
C GLN A 55 -11.39 -40.43 23.97
N GLN A 56 -12.05 -39.47 24.63
CA GLN A 56 -11.60 -38.72 25.81
C GLN A 56 -10.19 -38.09 25.73
N ILE A 57 -10.14 -36.75 25.85
CA ILE A 57 -9.30 -35.91 26.75
C ILE A 57 -9.85 -34.47 26.58
N SER A 58 -10.82 -34.04 27.40
CA SER A 58 -10.66 -33.25 28.64
C SER A 58 -10.28 -31.78 28.43
N THR A 59 -11.31 -30.95 28.31
CA THR A 59 -11.34 -29.53 28.67
C THR A 59 -11.42 -29.37 30.19
N ALA A 60 -10.53 -28.57 30.79
CA ALA A 60 -10.72 -28.03 32.13
C ALA A 60 -10.99 -26.53 32.00
N GLY A 61 -12.18 -26.10 32.42
CA GLY A 61 -12.58 -24.72 32.52
C GLY A 61 -12.44 -24.17 33.94
N GLY A 62 -12.44 -22.85 34.02
CA GLY A 62 -12.58 -22.01 35.20
C GLY A 62 -12.05 -20.62 34.80
N GLY A 63 -12.84 -19.57 34.62
CA GLY A 63 -14.17 -19.24 35.10
C GLY A 63 -14.05 -17.91 35.85
N GLY A 64 -14.61 -16.81 35.29
CA GLY A 64 -14.83 -15.57 36.03
C GLY A 64 -14.54 -14.26 35.29
N GLY A 65 -15.56 -13.76 34.59
CA GLY A 65 -15.91 -12.36 34.26
C GLY A 65 -14.87 -11.23 34.28
N ASN A 66 -14.71 -10.56 33.14
CA ASN A 66 -15.28 -9.23 32.88
C ASN A 66 -15.22 -8.92 31.38
N GLU A 67 -16.28 -8.29 30.87
CA GLU A 67 -16.50 -7.90 29.49
C GLU A 67 -15.53 -6.78 29.07
N ASP A 68 -14.74 -7.05 28.03
CA ASP A 68 -14.18 -6.09 27.07
C ASP A 68 -13.93 -6.90 25.78
N ASP A 69 -14.92 -6.92 24.89
CA ASP A 69 -14.88 -7.68 23.64
C ASP A 69 -13.98 -6.97 22.61
N SER A 70 -12.67 -7.21 22.67
CA SER A 70 -11.84 -7.16 21.47
C SER A 70 -11.95 -8.50 20.75
N MET A 71 -12.69 -8.57 19.64
CA MET A 71 -12.69 -9.77 18.78
C MET A 71 -11.29 -9.96 18.18
N ILE A 72 -10.50 -10.86 18.78
CA ILE A 72 -9.21 -11.28 18.24
C ILE A 72 -9.44 -12.52 17.39
N VAL A 73 -9.39 -12.36 16.06
CA VAL A 73 -9.33 -13.48 15.11
C VAL A 73 -7.89 -13.57 14.59
N SER A 74 -7.14 -14.57 15.07
CA SER A 74 -5.81 -14.91 14.58
C SER A 74 -5.93 -16.16 13.69
N SER A 75 -5.99 -15.98 12.37
CA SER A 75 -5.89 -17.08 11.41
C SER A 75 -4.42 -17.30 11.01
N CYS A 76 -3.92 -18.53 11.16
CA CYS A 76 -2.58 -18.92 10.76
C CYS A 76 -2.64 -19.90 9.59
N ALA A 77 -1.94 -19.58 8.50
CA ALA A 77 -1.69 -20.52 7.41
C ALA A 77 -0.23 -20.98 7.54
N SER A 78 -0.01 -22.26 7.81
CA SER A 78 1.31 -22.88 7.87
C SER A 78 1.27 -24.17 7.05
N SER A 79 2.16 -24.28 6.06
CA SER A 79 2.44 -25.54 5.39
C SER A 79 3.33 -26.38 6.32
N ARG A 80 2.73 -27.39 6.97
CA ARG A 80 3.49 -28.42 7.70
C ARG A 80 4.01 -29.45 6.71
N TRP A 81 5.33 -29.59 6.63
CA TRP A 81 5.99 -30.70 5.93
C TRP A 81 5.57 -32.04 6.54
N PHE A 82 4.83 -32.84 5.76
CA PHE A 82 4.68 -34.26 5.98
C PHE A 82 5.45 -35.01 4.89
N ASN A 83 6.56 -35.63 5.30
CA ASN A 83 7.20 -36.69 4.55
C ASN A 83 6.20 -37.84 4.38
N ASN A 84 5.75 -38.08 3.15
CA ASN A 84 5.25 -39.38 2.75
C ASN A 84 5.59 -39.61 1.28
N ASN A 85 6.53 -40.53 1.06
CA ASN A 85 6.86 -41.11 -0.22
C ASN A 85 5.59 -41.55 -0.95
N LYS A 86 5.26 -40.88 -2.05
CA LYS A 86 4.55 -41.47 -3.18
C LYS A 86 5.09 -40.86 -4.47
N GLN A 87 5.78 -41.72 -5.19
CA GLN A 87 6.17 -41.59 -6.59
C GLN A 87 4.98 -41.06 -7.40
N ILE A 88 5.09 -39.86 -7.95
CA ILE A 88 4.18 -39.34 -8.97
C ILE A 88 5.05 -38.93 -10.16
N ASP A 89 4.59 -39.40 -11.30
CA ASP A 89 5.24 -39.52 -12.60
C ASP A 89 5.66 -38.16 -13.18
N ASP A 90 6.84 -38.16 -13.82
CA ASP A 90 7.41 -37.06 -14.58
C ASP A 90 6.56 -36.76 -15.82
N GLN A 91 6.12 -35.50 -15.99
CA GLN A 91 6.08 -34.73 -17.25
C GLN A 91 5.11 -33.54 -17.13
N GLN A 92 5.60 -32.41 -16.65
CA GLN A 92 5.08 -31.10 -17.06
C GLN A 92 6.27 -30.21 -17.45
N GLU A 93 6.39 -29.96 -18.75
CA GLU A 93 7.37 -29.06 -19.34
C GLU A 93 7.25 -27.65 -18.73
N ILE A 94 8.32 -27.20 -18.07
CA ILE A 94 8.52 -25.79 -17.72
C ILE A 94 8.67 -25.02 -19.03
N ARG A 95 7.66 -24.22 -19.40
CA ARG A 95 7.76 -23.28 -20.53
C ARG A 95 8.33 -21.94 -20.04
N ILE A 96 9.61 -21.71 -20.30
CA ILE A 96 10.22 -20.38 -20.21
C ILE A 96 9.85 -19.61 -21.47
N PHE A 97 9.02 -18.57 -21.33
CA PHE A 97 8.70 -17.68 -22.45
C PHE A 97 9.84 -16.66 -22.63
N ASN A 98 10.71 -16.89 -23.63
CA ASN A 98 11.56 -15.82 -24.15
C ASN A 98 10.69 -14.87 -24.99
N VAL A 99 10.35 -13.71 -24.44
CA VAL A 99 9.61 -12.65 -25.15
C VAL A 99 10.61 -11.67 -25.77
N ASP A 100 10.60 -11.57 -27.11
CA ASP A 100 11.42 -10.61 -27.87
C ASP A 100 10.82 -9.20 -27.78
N LEU A 101 11.46 -8.33 -27.01
CA LEU A 101 11.04 -6.95 -26.74
C LEU A 101 11.04 -6.04 -27.98
N ARG A 102 11.72 -6.41 -29.08
CA ARG A 102 11.73 -5.57 -30.30
C ARG A 102 10.38 -5.56 -31.02
N ALA A 103 9.61 -6.65 -30.96
CA ALA A 103 8.35 -6.79 -31.69
C ALA A 103 7.20 -5.94 -31.10
N LEU A 104 7.27 -5.54 -29.82
CA LEU A 104 6.25 -4.72 -29.16
C LEU A 104 6.44 -3.21 -29.38
N CYS A 105 7.66 -2.76 -29.68
CA CYS A 105 7.96 -1.35 -29.91
C CYS A 105 7.55 -0.88 -31.32
N GLU A 106 7.65 -1.72 -32.34
CA GLU A 106 7.41 -1.31 -33.74
C GLU A 106 5.91 -1.14 -34.08
N ASN A 107 5.00 -1.79 -33.34
CA ASN A 107 3.57 -1.79 -33.65
C ASN A 107 2.76 -0.60 -33.09
N ARG A 108 3.36 0.30 -32.28
CA ARG A 108 2.64 1.47 -31.70
C ARG A 108 3.12 2.83 -32.19
N LEU A 109 4.02 2.89 -33.17
CA LEU A 109 4.55 4.14 -33.74
C LEU A 109 3.67 4.76 -34.84
N LYS A 110 2.45 4.25 -35.09
CA LYS A 110 1.53 4.79 -36.11
C LYS A 110 0.24 5.34 -35.49
N SER A 111 0.33 6.53 -34.90
CA SER A 111 -0.75 7.53 -34.90
C SER A 111 -0.44 8.60 -33.85
N CYS A 112 0.08 9.74 -34.27
CA CYS A 112 -0.21 11.04 -33.65
C CYS A 112 0.25 12.15 -34.62
N GLY A 113 -0.71 12.78 -35.28
CA GLY A 113 -0.49 13.95 -36.14
C GLY A 113 -1.59 14.98 -35.93
N GLY A 114 -1.27 16.05 -35.21
CA GLY A 114 -1.80 17.41 -35.40
C GLY A 114 -3.21 17.75 -34.87
N SER A 115 -3.36 18.01 -33.56
CA SER A 115 -4.42 18.92 -33.05
C SER A 115 -4.19 19.54 -31.65
N GLU A 116 -3.02 19.37 -31.01
CA GLU A 116 -2.84 19.61 -29.56
C GLU A 116 -2.92 21.09 -29.10
N SER A 117 -2.84 22.09 -29.99
CA SER A 117 -2.58 23.48 -29.58
C SER A 117 -3.81 24.28 -29.11
N ARG A 118 -5.04 23.91 -29.47
CA ARG A 118 -6.27 24.63 -29.06
C ARG A 118 -6.91 24.02 -27.81
N ASP A 119 -6.88 22.70 -27.69
CA ASP A 119 -7.43 21.99 -26.54
C ASP A 119 -6.62 22.26 -25.26
N CYS A 120 -5.30 22.49 -25.38
CA CYS A 120 -4.42 22.85 -24.26
C CYS A 120 -4.78 24.21 -23.62
N LEU A 121 -5.05 25.24 -24.44
CA LEU A 121 -5.39 26.58 -23.96
C LEU A 121 -6.76 26.64 -23.26
N VAL A 122 -7.74 25.88 -23.77
CA VAL A 122 -9.08 25.78 -23.16
C VAL A 122 -9.04 25.00 -21.84
N TYR A 123 -8.16 24.01 -21.74
CA TYR A 123 -7.91 23.27 -20.51
C TYR A 123 -7.26 24.14 -19.42
N GLU A 124 -6.26 24.95 -19.77
CA GLU A 124 -5.60 25.89 -18.84
C GLU A 124 -6.56 26.97 -18.32
N GLU A 125 -7.43 27.53 -19.17
CA GLU A 125 -8.42 28.52 -18.73
C GLU A 125 -9.47 27.90 -17.79
N SER A 126 -9.91 26.67 -18.11
CA SER A 126 -10.87 25.93 -17.29
C SER A 126 -10.29 25.53 -15.94
N SER A 127 -9.03 25.07 -15.89
CA SER A 127 -8.35 24.66 -14.66
C SER A 127 -8.13 25.84 -13.72
N VAL A 128 -7.67 26.98 -14.24
CA VAL A 128 -7.53 28.23 -13.46
C VAL A 128 -8.89 28.68 -12.91
N ARG A 129 -9.94 28.65 -13.74
CA ARG A 129 -11.29 29.01 -13.29
C ARG A 129 -11.78 28.08 -12.18
N PHE A 130 -11.58 26.77 -12.31
CA PHE A 130 -11.95 25.80 -11.29
C PHE A 130 -11.25 26.07 -9.97
N VAL A 131 -9.92 26.24 -9.98
CA VAL A 131 -9.14 26.53 -8.77
C VAL A 131 -9.60 27.84 -8.13
N ASN A 132 -9.83 28.89 -8.91
CA ASN A 132 -10.30 30.18 -8.39
C ASN A 132 -11.69 30.06 -7.74
N THR A 133 -12.65 29.38 -8.38
CA THR A 133 -13.97 29.14 -7.80
C THR A 133 -13.89 28.30 -6.52
N LEU A 134 -13.02 27.29 -6.51
CA LEU A 134 -12.78 26.45 -5.33
C LEU A 134 -12.21 27.25 -4.15
N MET A 135 -11.23 28.12 -4.41
CA MET A 135 -10.64 28.99 -3.39
C MET A 135 -11.66 30.02 -2.85
N ALA A 136 -12.45 30.64 -3.73
CA ALA A 136 -13.53 31.54 -3.33
C ALA A 136 -14.60 30.82 -2.49
N CYS A 137 -14.92 29.57 -2.83
CA CYS A 137 -15.86 28.76 -2.05
C CYS A 137 -15.29 28.47 -0.65
N ALA A 138 -14.00 28.13 -0.56
CA ALA A 138 -13.35 27.88 0.72
C ALA A 138 -13.33 29.14 1.61
N GLU A 139 -13.07 30.31 1.03
CA GLU A 139 -13.13 31.61 1.71
C GLU A 139 -14.55 31.93 2.20
N ALA A 140 -15.57 31.77 1.36
CA ALA A 140 -16.97 31.98 1.75
C ALA A 140 -17.40 31.07 2.92
N ILE A 141 -16.93 29.82 2.95
CA ILE A 141 -17.18 28.89 4.07
C ILE A 141 -16.48 29.38 5.34
N GLN A 142 -15.24 29.87 5.26
CA GLN A 142 -14.51 30.40 6.42
C GLN A 142 -15.17 31.66 6.99
N ASP A 143 -15.71 32.51 6.14
CA ASP A 143 -16.44 33.72 6.51
C ASP A 143 -17.89 33.42 6.96
N ASN A 144 -18.28 32.13 7.02
CA ASN A 144 -19.62 31.66 7.36
C ASN A 144 -20.72 32.22 6.42
N ASN A 145 -20.36 32.62 5.19
CA ASN A 145 -21.27 33.03 4.15
C ASN A 145 -21.76 31.81 3.34
N LEU A 146 -22.61 31.00 3.97
CA LEU A 146 -23.05 29.71 3.42
C LEU A 146 -23.92 29.87 2.16
N SER A 147 -24.61 31.00 1.99
CA SER A 147 -25.38 31.29 0.77
C SER A 147 -24.46 31.44 -0.43
N LEU A 148 -23.39 32.23 -0.29
CA LEU A 148 -22.39 32.39 -1.34
C LEU A 148 -21.65 31.06 -1.60
N ALA A 149 -21.36 30.30 -0.56
CA ALA A 149 -20.74 28.99 -0.70
C ALA A 149 -21.60 28.03 -1.54
N ASP A 150 -22.92 27.98 -1.33
CA ASP A 150 -23.83 27.11 -2.08
C ASP A 150 -23.93 27.51 -3.58
N GLU A 151 -23.92 28.82 -3.87
CA GLU A 151 -23.83 29.34 -5.23
C GLU A 151 -22.51 28.93 -5.91
N LEU A 152 -21.39 29.07 -5.20
CA LEU A 152 -20.06 28.69 -5.71
C LEU A 152 -19.93 27.17 -5.93
N ILE A 153 -20.53 26.34 -5.07
CA ILE A 153 -20.60 24.88 -5.27
C ILE A 153 -21.39 24.55 -6.54
N SER A 154 -22.50 25.25 -6.80
CA SER A 154 -23.27 25.09 -8.03
C SER A 154 -22.46 25.45 -9.27
N ASP A 155 -21.62 26.49 -9.17
CA ASP A 155 -20.67 26.85 -10.23
C ASP A 155 -19.59 25.79 -10.45
N ILE A 156 -19.04 25.19 -9.39
CA ILE A 156 -18.08 24.08 -9.50
C ILE A 156 -18.73 22.89 -10.22
N ARG A 157 -19.98 22.55 -9.90
CA ARG A 157 -20.73 21.48 -10.59
C ARG A 157 -20.92 21.78 -12.08
N ARG A 158 -21.24 23.04 -12.41
CA ARG A 158 -21.36 23.48 -13.80
C ARG A 158 -20.03 23.36 -14.56
N ILE A 159 -18.92 23.70 -13.91
CA ILE A 159 -17.57 23.49 -14.47
C ILE A 159 -17.35 21.99 -14.74
N ALA A 160 -17.65 21.11 -13.78
CA ALA A 160 -17.50 19.66 -13.96
C ALA A 160 -18.32 19.13 -15.15
N VAL A 161 -19.58 19.55 -15.29
CA VAL A 161 -20.46 19.13 -16.40
C VAL A 161 -19.94 19.64 -17.75
N SER A 162 -19.34 20.83 -17.80
CA SER A 162 -18.80 21.41 -19.04
C SER A 162 -17.57 20.67 -19.58
N GLN A 163 -16.93 19.82 -18.77
CA GLN A 163 -15.79 19.03 -19.21
C GLN A 163 -16.26 17.75 -19.95
N MET A 164 -15.64 17.48 -21.09
CA MET A 164 -15.93 16.31 -21.93
C MET A 164 -15.58 14.97 -21.22
N GLY A 165 -14.82 15.03 -20.13
CA GLY A 165 -14.34 13.88 -19.36
C GLY A 165 -13.06 14.20 -18.61
N GLY A 166 -12.29 13.18 -18.23
CA GLY A 166 -10.94 13.34 -17.69
C GLY A 166 -10.87 13.65 -16.19
N ALA A 167 -9.64 13.88 -15.72
CA ALA A 167 -9.34 14.08 -14.30
C ALA A 167 -10.04 15.31 -13.71
N MET A 168 -10.03 16.43 -14.44
CA MET A 168 -10.63 17.68 -13.99
C MET A 168 -12.13 17.54 -13.72
N LYS A 169 -12.88 16.86 -14.61
CA LYS A 169 -14.30 16.57 -14.40
C LYS A 169 -14.53 15.84 -13.08
N LYS A 170 -13.77 14.76 -12.86
CA LYS A 170 -13.91 13.91 -11.68
C LYS A 170 -13.53 14.68 -10.41
N GLU A 171 -12.43 15.40 -10.44
CA GLU A 171 -11.97 16.21 -9.31
C GLU A 171 -12.97 17.30 -8.93
N ALA A 172 -13.48 18.06 -9.91
CA ALA A 172 -14.49 19.08 -9.68
C ALA A 172 -15.78 18.49 -9.10
N THR A 173 -16.22 17.31 -9.58
CA THR A 173 -17.36 16.58 -8.99
C THR A 173 -17.10 16.21 -7.53
N TYR A 174 -15.96 15.59 -7.22
CA TYR A 174 -15.64 15.19 -5.84
C TYR A 174 -15.55 16.38 -4.88
N PHE A 175 -14.94 17.49 -5.31
CA PHE A 175 -14.89 18.70 -4.51
C PHE A 175 -16.28 19.29 -4.29
N ALA A 176 -17.10 19.38 -5.34
CA ALA A 176 -18.45 19.92 -5.19
C ALA A 176 -19.29 19.11 -4.21
N ASP A 177 -19.23 17.77 -4.30
CA ASP A 177 -19.96 16.90 -3.40
C ASP A 177 -19.44 17.00 -1.97
N ALA A 178 -18.12 17.00 -1.78
CA ALA A 178 -17.53 17.14 -0.44
C ALA A 178 -17.84 18.50 0.21
N LEU A 179 -17.80 19.59 -0.56
CA LEU A 179 -18.14 20.94 -0.09
C LEU A 179 -19.62 21.05 0.25
N TYR A 180 -20.50 20.52 -0.60
CA TYR A 180 -21.94 20.44 -0.34
C TYR A 180 -22.21 19.74 0.99
N HIS A 181 -21.57 18.59 1.20
CA HIS A 181 -21.68 17.86 2.46
C HIS A 181 -21.12 18.63 3.65
N LYS A 182 -20.07 19.45 3.48
CA LYS A 182 -19.51 20.27 4.55
C LYS A 182 -20.48 21.35 5.02
N ILE A 183 -21.17 22.04 4.10
CA ILE A 183 -22.01 23.20 4.46
C ILE A 183 -23.43 22.82 4.87
N HIS A 184 -23.96 21.70 4.37
CA HIS A 184 -25.36 21.28 4.62
C HIS A 184 -25.52 20.28 5.77
N ARG A 185 -24.45 19.93 6.49
CA ARG A 185 -24.53 18.96 7.60
C ARG A 185 -24.37 19.62 8.96
N THR A 186 -25.41 19.49 9.77
CA THR A 186 -25.47 20.00 11.14
C THR A 186 -24.77 19.07 12.16
N ASN A 187 -24.66 17.76 11.86
CA ASN A 187 -24.00 16.78 12.74
C ASN A 187 -22.92 15.99 11.99
N SER A 188 -21.70 16.02 12.53
CA SER A 188 -20.54 15.29 12.01
C SER A 188 -20.58 13.78 12.29
N GLU A 189 -21.59 13.28 13.01
CA GLU A 189 -21.66 11.92 13.58
C GLU A 189 -22.00 10.82 12.56
N ASP A 190 -22.63 11.13 11.43
CA ASP A 190 -23.16 10.11 10.50
C ASP A 190 -22.21 9.65 9.37
N ILE A 191 -20.99 10.20 9.28
CA ILE A 191 -20.04 9.79 8.24
C ILE A 191 -19.12 8.72 8.82
N ASP A 192 -19.39 7.47 8.43
CA ASP A 192 -18.46 6.34 8.54
C ASP A 192 -17.78 6.10 7.17
N GLU A 193 -16.57 5.54 7.17
CA GLU A 193 -15.85 5.11 5.96
C GLU A 193 -16.67 4.06 5.15
N SER A 194 -17.70 3.47 5.77
CA SER A 194 -18.70 2.61 5.16
C SER A 194 -19.81 3.31 4.36
N SER A 195 -20.00 4.64 4.51
CA SER A 195 -21.00 5.41 3.75
C SER A 195 -20.60 5.69 2.29
N TYR A 196 -19.43 5.23 1.88
CA TYR A 196 -18.98 5.27 0.49
C TYR A 196 -19.45 4.01 -0.26
N PRO A 197 -19.74 4.09 -1.56
CA PRO A 197 -19.90 2.90 -2.39
C PRO A 197 -18.68 1.98 -2.23
N LYS A 198 -18.91 0.78 -1.67
CA LYS A 198 -17.91 -0.28 -1.50
C LYS A 198 -17.64 -0.93 -2.86
N ASP A 199 -16.86 -0.27 -3.70
CA ASP A 199 -16.35 -0.93 -4.90
C ASP A 199 -15.04 -1.67 -4.56
N GLN A 200 -15.16 -2.81 -3.86
CA GLN A 200 -14.05 -3.76 -3.69
C GLN A 200 -13.49 -4.23 -5.06
N VAL A 201 -14.31 -4.15 -6.12
CA VAL A 201 -14.01 -4.55 -7.50
C VAL A 201 -13.02 -3.61 -8.22
N LEU A 202 -12.68 -2.44 -7.67
CA LEU A 202 -11.79 -1.46 -8.31
C LEU A 202 -10.38 -1.39 -7.71
N SER A 203 -10.07 -2.21 -6.70
CA SER A 203 -8.75 -2.21 -6.04
C SER A 203 -7.62 -2.77 -6.93
N MET A 204 -7.95 -3.61 -7.91
CA MET A 204 -6.96 -4.38 -8.69
C MET A 204 -6.52 -3.69 -9.98
N SER A 205 -7.46 -3.13 -10.75
CA SER A 205 -7.18 -2.25 -11.90
C SER A 205 -6.43 -0.98 -11.48
N PHE A 206 -6.61 -0.57 -10.21
CA PHE A 206 -5.86 0.52 -9.61
C PHE A 206 -4.37 0.19 -9.52
N TYR A 207 -3.95 -0.95 -8.99
CA TYR A 207 -2.51 -1.26 -8.89
C TYR A 207 -1.82 -1.27 -10.26
N ASP A 208 -2.46 -1.85 -11.27
CA ASP A 208 -1.90 -1.91 -12.63
C ASP A 208 -1.77 -0.54 -13.28
N SER A 209 -2.67 0.38 -12.95
CA SER A 209 -2.67 1.76 -13.46
C SER A 209 -1.95 2.77 -12.54
N CYS A 210 -1.60 2.38 -11.31
CA CYS A 210 -1.11 3.27 -10.26
C CYS A 210 0.41 3.16 -10.10
N LEU A 211 1.11 4.03 -10.82
CA LEU A 211 2.57 4.17 -10.74
C LEU A 211 3.08 4.43 -9.31
N PHE A 212 2.25 5.05 -8.47
CA PHE A 212 2.59 5.45 -7.11
C PHE A 212 2.86 4.26 -6.20
N LEU A 213 1.95 3.27 -6.25
CA LEU A 213 2.10 2.04 -5.49
C LEU A 213 3.26 1.21 -6.04
N LYS A 214 3.38 1.07 -7.36
CA LYS A 214 4.51 0.34 -7.99
C LYS A 214 5.86 0.95 -7.59
N PHE A 215 5.97 2.28 -7.62
CA PHE A 215 7.16 3.00 -7.16
C PHE A 215 7.43 2.73 -5.68
N ALA A 216 6.44 2.95 -4.79
CA ALA A 216 6.60 2.71 -3.36
C ALA A 216 7.05 1.29 -3.03
N HIS A 217 6.40 0.28 -3.63
CA HIS A 217 6.72 -1.13 -3.44
C HIS A 217 8.12 -1.48 -3.94
N LEU A 218 8.53 -0.98 -5.10
CA LEU A 218 9.87 -1.21 -5.64
C LEU A 218 10.95 -0.71 -4.66
N ILE A 219 10.84 0.54 -4.20
CA ILE A 219 11.85 1.13 -3.32
C ILE A 219 11.86 0.45 -1.95
N ALA A 220 10.69 0.11 -1.42
CA ALA A 220 10.58 -0.61 -0.16
C ALA A 220 11.19 -2.02 -0.25
N ASN A 221 10.80 -2.81 -1.28
CA ASN A 221 11.32 -4.15 -1.50
C ASN A 221 12.84 -4.13 -1.68
N GLN A 222 13.37 -3.16 -2.41
CA GLN A 222 14.79 -2.98 -2.59
C GLN A 222 15.52 -2.76 -1.26
N SER A 223 15.01 -1.85 -0.43
CA SER A 223 15.59 -1.55 0.88
C SER A 223 15.52 -2.75 1.84
N ILE A 224 14.42 -3.51 1.78
CA ILE A 224 14.22 -4.74 2.56
C ILE A 224 15.20 -5.83 2.10
N LEU A 225 15.33 -6.03 0.78
CA LEU A 225 16.24 -7.01 0.20
C LEU A 225 17.69 -6.74 0.60
N GLU A 226 18.14 -5.48 0.50
CA GLU A 226 19.45 -5.02 0.96
C GLU A 226 19.67 -5.29 2.45
N ALA A 227 18.68 -4.94 3.28
CA ALA A 227 18.77 -5.18 4.72
C ALA A 227 18.85 -6.68 5.04
N PHE A 228 18.24 -7.55 4.23
CA PHE A 228 18.18 -8.99 4.46
C PHE A 228 19.30 -9.80 3.79
N ALA A 229 20.26 -9.17 3.12
CA ALA A 229 21.31 -9.83 2.33
C ALA A 229 21.95 -11.06 3.00
N ASP A 230 22.31 -10.95 4.29
CA ASP A 230 23.00 -12.03 5.04
C ASP A 230 22.07 -12.85 5.96
N SER A 231 20.76 -12.61 5.89
CA SER A 231 19.79 -13.15 6.86
C SER A 231 19.17 -14.45 6.34
N LYS A 232 19.25 -15.53 7.13
CA LYS A 232 18.70 -16.87 6.78
C LYS A 232 17.21 -17.04 7.11
N ARG A 233 16.72 -16.30 8.10
CA ARG A 233 15.30 -16.21 8.46
C ARG A 233 14.94 -14.75 8.57
N VAL A 234 13.89 -14.35 7.86
CA VAL A 234 13.48 -12.96 7.71
C VAL A 234 12.00 -12.82 7.97
N HIS A 235 11.59 -11.70 8.55
CA HIS A 235 10.21 -11.38 8.86
C HIS A 235 9.88 -9.97 8.42
N VAL A 236 8.85 -9.83 7.59
CA VAL A 236 8.31 -8.52 7.25
C VAL A 236 6.99 -8.30 7.96
N ILE A 237 6.85 -7.15 8.61
CA ILE A 237 5.61 -6.67 9.20
C ILE A 237 5.09 -5.54 8.31
N ASP A 238 4.01 -5.82 7.59
CA ASP A 238 3.36 -4.88 6.68
C ASP A 238 2.17 -4.22 7.36
N PHE A 239 2.26 -2.92 7.60
CA PHE A 239 1.19 -2.12 8.21
C PHE A 239 0.00 -1.89 7.26
N SER A 240 0.11 -2.31 5.99
CA SER A 240 -0.84 -2.01 4.92
C SER A 240 -0.94 -3.15 3.90
N LEU A 241 -1.26 -4.38 4.34
CA LEU A 241 -1.24 -5.57 3.46
C LEU A 241 -2.12 -5.40 2.21
N ASN A 242 -3.32 -4.84 2.38
CA ASN A 242 -4.31 -4.73 1.31
C ASN A 242 -4.47 -6.08 0.58
N GLN A 243 -4.25 -6.14 -0.74
CA GLN A 243 -4.32 -7.35 -1.55
C GLN A 243 -2.98 -8.10 -1.70
N GLY A 244 -1.97 -7.75 -0.90
CA GLY A 244 -0.66 -8.41 -0.90
C GLY A 244 0.20 -8.16 -2.14
N SER A 245 -0.17 -7.25 -3.04
CA SER A 245 0.46 -7.04 -4.35
C SER A 245 1.95 -6.65 -4.31
N GLN A 246 2.47 -6.18 -3.17
CA GLN A 246 3.89 -5.88 -2.99
C GLN A 246 4.77 -7.15 -2.93
N TRP A 247 4.24 -8.21 -2.34
CA TRP A 247 5.03 -9.33 -1.84
C TRP A 247 5.45 -10.38 -2.89
N PRO A 248 4.69 -10.64 -3.97
CA PRO A 248 5.15 -11.51 -5.06
C PRO A 248 6.52 -11.11 -5.63
N ALA A 249 6.74 -9.81 -5.83
CA ALA A 249 7.99 -9.30 -6.37
C ALA A 249 9.17 -9.49 -5.39
N LEU A 250 8.93 -9.34 -4.08
CA LEU A 250 9.96 -9.60 -3.08
C LEU A 250 10.26 -11.11 -2.95
N LEU A 251 9.23 -11.96 -2.97
CA LEU A 251 9.40 -13.43 -2.95
C LEU A 251 10.29 -13.89 -4.11
N GLN A 252 10.04 -13.40 -5.33
CA GLN A 252 10.88 -13.73 -6.48
C GLN A 252 12.32 -13.20 -6.32
N ALA A 253 12.51 -11.98 -5.82
CA ALA A 253 13.85 -11.44 -5.62
C ALA A 253 14.65 -12.20 -4.55
N LEU A 254 13.96 -12.73 -3.53
CA LEU A 254 14.58 -13.54 -2.48
C LEU A 254 15.12 -14.87 -3.01
N THR A 255 14.52 -15.48 -4.04
CA THR A 255 14.98 -16.78 -4.60
C THR A 255 16.29 -16.65 -5.37
N LEU A 256 16.58 -15.46 -5.87
CA LEU A 256 17.78 -15.16 -6.66
C LEU A 256 18.98 -14.77 -5.79
N ARG A 257 18.79 -14.64 -4.47
CA ARG A 257 19.88 -14.33 -3.53
C ARG A 257 21.03 -15.35 -3.62
N PRO A 258 22.28 -14.89 -3.46
CA PRO A 258 23.40 -15.79 -3.24
C PRO A 258 23.13 -16.69 -2.03
N GLY A 259 23.24 -18.01 -2.22
CA GLY A 259 22.94 -19.01 -1.18
C GLY A 259 21.47 -19.46 -1.10
N GLY A 260 20.61 -18.96 -2.00
CA GLY A 260 19.20 -19.35 -2.10
C GLY A 260 18.25 -18.55 -1.20
N PRO A 261 16.94 -18.83 -1.27
CA PRO A 261 15.94 -18.09 -0.52
C PRO A 261 16.07 -18.32 1.00
N PRO A 262 15.87 -17.28 1.83
CA PRO A 262 15.72 -17.46 3.28
C PRO A 262 14.35 -18.06 3.61
N ALA A 263 14.17 -18.49 4.86
CA ALA A 263 12.82 -18.64 5.40
C ALA A 263 12.17 -17.25 5.52
N PHE A 264 10.99 -17.07 4.91
CA PHE A 264 10.28 -15.80 4.81
C PHE A 264 8.99 -15.84 5.62
N ARG A 265 8.88 -14.96 6.62
CA ARG A 265 7.67 -14.73 7.40
C ARG A 265 7.05 -13.40 7.02
N LEU A 266 5.75 -13.36 6.80
CA LEU A 266 4.99 -12.13 6.54
C LEU A 266 3.88 -11.98 7.58
N THR A 267 3.87 -10.85 8.28
CA THR A 267 2.74 -10.42 9.09
C THR A 267 2.07 -9.24 8.41
N GLY A 268 0.85 -9.46 7.91
CA GLY A 268 0.08 -8.44 7.22
C GLY A 268 -1.01 -7.89 8.12
N ILE A 269 -1.01 -6.57 8.29
CA ILE A 269 -2.05 -5.84 9.02
C ILE A 269 -3.03 -5.24 8.02
N GLY A 270 -4.31 -5.51 8.21
CA GLY A 270 -5.36 -5.04 7.32
C GLY A 270 -6.74 -5.57 7.68
N GLY A 271 -7.66 -5.52 6.72
CA GLY A 271 -9.06 -5.92 6.94
C GLY A 271 -9.90 -4.81 7.57
N HIS A 272 -11.21 -4.86 7.31
CA HIS A 272 -12.20 -4.14 8.09
C HIS A 272 -12.98 -5.19 8.87
N SER A 273 -13.05 -5.05 10.19
CA SER A 273 -13.95 -5.83 11.03
C SER A 273 -15.39 -5.42 10.70
N GLN A 274 -15.97 -5.96 9.63
CA GLN A 274 -17.41 -5.91 9.42
C GLN A 274 -18.01 -7.16 10.09
N PRO A 275 -19.01 -7.02 10.97
CA PRO A 275 -19.61 -8.15 11.68
C PRO A 275 -20.18 -9.25 10.77
N GLU A 276 -20.37 -8.97 9.49
CA GLU A 276 -21.14 -9.79 8.55
C GLU A 276 -20.30 -10.35 7.39
N ASP A 277 -19.00 -10.02 7.32
CA ASP A 277 -18.09 -10.59 6.32
C ASP A 277 -17.63 -11.99 6.75
N THR A 278 -18.22 -13.00 6.13
CA THR A 278 -17.88 -14.43 6.32
C THR A 278 -16.60 -14.86 5.59
N THR A 279 -15.97 -13.95 4.84
CA THR A 279 -14.75 -14.22 4.07
C THR A 279 -13.56 -13.53 4.74
N ASP A 280 -12.60 -14.31 5.25
CA ASP A 280 -11.33 -13.77 5.78
C ASP A 280 -10.42 -13.37 4.59
N ALA A 281 -10.63 -12.15 4.07
CA ALA A 281 -9.87 -11.63 2.94
C ALA A 281 -8.35 -11.60 3.19
N LEU A 282 -7.91 -11.44 4.44
CA LEU A 282 -6.48 -11.54 4.79
C LEU A 282 -5.98 -12.98 4.66
N GLN A 283 -6.79 -13.96 5.08
CA GLN A 283 -6.45 -15.37 4.92
C GLN A 283 -6.37 -15.77 3.45
N GLU A 284 -7.23 -15.25 2.59
CA GLU A 284 -7.17 -15.52 1.15
C GLU A 284 -5.85 -15.00 0.54
N VAL A 285 -5.47 -13.75 0.85
CA VAL A 285 -4.18 -13.18 0.42
C VAL A 285 -3.01 -14.03 0.96
N GLY A 286 -3.06 -14.41 2.23
CA GLY A 286 -2.04 -15.25 2.86
C GLY A 286 -1.90 -16.62 2.19
N TRP A 287 -3.02 -17.26 1.86
CA TRP A 287 -3.03 -18.57 1.20
C TRP A 287 -2.43 -18.50 -0.21
N LYS A 288 -2.82 -17.49 -1.00
CA LYS A 288 -2.25 -17.28 -2.35
C LYS A 288 -0.75 -17.00 -2.29
N LEU A 289 -0.30 -16.23 -1.29
CA LEU A 289 1.14 -15.96 -1.12
C LEU A 289 1.90 -17.24 -0.73
N ALA A 290 1.28 -18.12 0.06
CA ALA A 290 1.86 -19.41 0.42
C ALA A 290 1.99 -20.34 -0.80
N GLN A 291 0.98 -20.41 -1.66
CA GLN A 291 1.05 -21.18 -2.90
C GLN A 291 2.17 -20.67 -3.83
N LEU A 292 2.28 -19.34 -3.97
CA LEU A 292 3.35 -18.75 -4.77
C LEU A 292 4.72 -19.08 -4.18
N ALA A 293 4.91 -18.89 -2.88
CA ALA A 293 6.15 -19.22 -2.20
C ALA A 293 6.52 -20.71 -2.34
N GLU A 294 5.55 -21.62 -2.23
CA GLU A 294 5.73 -23.06 -2.42
C GLU A 294 6.21 -23.38 -3.85
N SER A 295 5.57 -22.78 -4.87
CA SER A 295 5.99 -22.96 -6.27
C SER A 295 7.40 -22.44 -6.57
N MET A 296 7.93 -21.55 -5.73
CA MET A 296 9.28 -21.00 -5.82
C MET A 296 10.27 -21.69 -4.86
N GLY A 297 9.84 -22.67 -4.06
CA GLY A 297 10.68 -23.36 -3.08
C GLY A 297 11.09 -22.50 -1.87
N VAL A 298 10.31 -21.49 -1.51
CA VAL A 298 10.57 -20.60 -0.35
C VAL A 298 9.83 -21.14 0.88
N GLU A 299 10.55 -21.38 2.00
CA GLU A 299 9.91 -21.66 3.30
C GLU A 299 9.12 -20.43 3.74
N PHE A 300 7.79 -20.53 3.81
CA PHE A 300 6.91 -19.38 4.03
C PHE A 300 5.98 -19.54 5.23
N GLU A 301 5.83 -18.47 6.00
CA GLU A 301 4.88 -18.36 7.11
C GLU A 301 4.09 -17.06 7.01
N PHE A 302 2.76 -17.14 7.09
CA PHE A 302 1.89 -15.97 7.04
C PHE A 302 1.08 -15.80 8.33
N ARG A 303 0.92 -14.54 8.76
CA ARG A 303 0.05 -14.12 9.87
C ARG A 303 -0.75 -12.88 9.47
N GLY A 304 -2.07 -13.00 9.41
CA GLY A 304 -2.97 -11.86 9.27
C GLY A 304 -3.32 -11.26 10.63
N LEU A 305 -3.33 -9.94 10.75
CA LEU A 305 -3.83 -9.23 11.93
C LEU A 305 -4.87 -8.18 11.52
N VAL A 306 -6.07 -8.27 12.12
CA VAL A 306 -7.13 -7.29 11.95
C VAL A 306 -7.13 -6.34 13.14
N VAL A 307 -7.00 -5.04 12.88
CA VAL A 307 -7.04 -3.97 13.88
C VAL A 307 -7.84 -2.78 13.34
N HIS A 308 -8.48 -2.02 14.21
CA HIS A 308 -9.19 -0.81 13.78
C HIS A 308 -8.22 0.31 13.41
N THR A 309 -7.14 0.45 14.19
CA THR A 309 -6.03 1.35 13.91
C THR A 309 -4.70 0.69 14.25
N LEU A 310 -3.60 1.13 13.64
CA LEU A 310 -2.27 0.64 13.98
C LEU A 310 -1.90 0.94 15.45
N ALA A 311 -2.55 1.93 16.06
CA ALA A 311 -2.37 2.23 17.48
C ALA A 311 -2.95 1.16 18.40
N ASP A 312 -3.77 0.23 17.90
CA ASP A 312 -4.29 -0.90 18.69
C ASP A 312 -3.29 -2.06 18.77
N LEU A 313 -2.22 -2.02 17.97
CA LEU A 313 -1.19 -3.04 17.97
C LEU A 313 -0.34 -2.99 19.24
N GLU A 314 -0.05 -4.16 19.77
CA GLU A 314 0.91 -4.38 20.85
C GLU A 314 1.99 -5.36 20.39
N ALA A 315 3.22 -5.19 20.89
CA ALA A 315 4.36 -6.01 20.49
C ALA A 315 4.12 -7.54 20.63
N PRO A 316 3.45 -8.04 21.69
CA PRO A 316 3.15 -9.46 21.80
C PRO A 316 2.26 -10.01 20.66
N MET A 317 1.39 -9.19 20.07
CA MET A 317 0.49 -9.61 18.99
C MET A 317 1.25 -10.01 17.72
N LEU A 318 2.43 -9.42 17.52
CA LEU A 318 3.28 -9.60 16.34
C LEU A 318 4.14 -10.87 16.42
N ASN A 319 4.20 -11.52 17.60
CA ASN A 319 4.99 -12.73 17.83
C ASN A 319 6.43 -12.57 17.32
N ILE A 320 7.11 -11.51 17.76
CA ILE A 320 8.48 -11.20 17.36
C ILE A 320 9.42 -12.26 17.91
N ARG A 321 10.24 -12.86 17.05
CA ARG A 321 11.29 -13.80 17.45
C ARG A 321 12.54 -13.02 17.86
N PRO A 322 13.40 -13.58 18.74
CA PRO A 322 14.67 -12.95 19.09
C PRO A 322 15.53 -12.60 17.87
N SER A 323 16.24 -11.47 17.93
CA SER A 323 17.01 -10.93 16.79
C SER A 323 18.16 -11.82 16.31
N ASN A 324 18.65 -12.73 17.17
CA ASN A 324 19.62 -13.76 16.79
C ASN A 324 19.01 -14.93 16.00
N VAL A 325 17.68 -15.04 15.95
CA VAL A 325 16.94 -16.10 15.23
C VAL A 325 16.36 -15.59 13.92
N GLU A 326 15.83 -14.37 13.90
CA GLU A 326 15.09 -13.81 12.76
C GLU A 326 15.36 -12.31 12.62
N SER A 327 15.61 -11.85 11.40
CA SER A 327 15.75 -10.42 11.11
C SER A 327 14.40 -9.83 10.69
N VAL A 328 14.00 -8.74 11.33
CA VAL A 328 12.69 -8.12 11.10
C VAL A 328 12.81 -6.84 10.27
N ALA A 329 11.87 -6.62 9.35
CA ALA A 329 11.64 -5.34 8.68
C ALA A 329 10.21 -4.87 8.91
N VAL A 330 10.01 -3.56 9.06
CA VAL A 330 8.66 -2.96 9.13
C VAL A 330 8.42 -2.16 7.85
N ASN A 331 7.30 -2.39 7.18
CA ASN A 331 6.91 -1.70 5.97
C ASN A 331 5.61 -0.92 6.17
N SER A 332 5.57 0.33 5.73
CA SER A 332 4.37 1.15 5.74
C SER A 332 4.24 1.98 4.47
N VAL A 333 3.16 1.75 3.72
CA VAL A 333 2.86 2.45 2.47
C VAL A 333 1.52 3.16 2.61
N PHE A 334 1.54 4.50 2.58
CA PHE A 334 0.37 5.38 2.68
C PHE A 334 -0.56 5.07 3.87
N LYS A 335 0.01 4.84 5.05
CA LYS A 335 -0.75 4.39 6.23
C LYS A 335 -0.52 5.22 7.49
N LEU A 336 0.70 5.72 7.73
CA LEU A 336 1.03 6.41 8.99
C LEU A 336 0.33 7.75 9.13
N HIS A 337 0.10 8.46 8.02
CA HIS A 337 -0.62 9.75 8.05
C HIS A 337 -2.02 9.66 8.68
N ARG A 338 -2.65 8.48 8.67
CA ARG A 338 -3.97 8.28 9.27
C ARG A 338 -3.95 8.37 10.79
N LEU A 339 -2.80 8.12 11.42
CA LEU A 339 -2.65 8.12 12.88
C LEU A 339 -2.81 9.51 13.49
N PHE A 340 -2.60 10.58 12.71
CA PHE A 340 -2.76 11.94 13.22
C PHE A 340 -4.21 12.33 13.55
N SER A 341 -5.19 11.49 13.20
CA SER A 341 -6.57 11.72 13.64
C SER A 341 -6.77 11.37 15.13
N ILE A 342 -5.89 10.57 15.72
CA ILE A 342 -5.95 10.13 17.11
C ILE A 342 -4.74 10.71 17.86
N PRO A 343 -4.95 11.58 18.87
CA PRO A 343 -3.85 12.14 19.66
C PRO A 343 -2.96 11.05 20.27
N GLY A 344 -1.63 11.15 20.10
CA GLY A 344 -0.67 10.19 20.66
C GLY A 344 -0.49 8.89 19.87
N ALA A 345 -1.31 8.63 18.84
CA ALA A 345 -1.27 7.35 18.12
C ALA A 345 0.02 7.14 17.33
N ILE A 346 0.56 8.20 16.72
CA ILE A 346 1.82 8.10 15.98
C ILE A 346 2.99 7.84 16.92
N GLU A 347 3.02 8.48 18.09
CA GLU A 347 4.04 8.24 19.11
C GLU A 347 3.97 6.78 19.61
N LYS A 348 2.76 6.28 19.91
CA LYS A 348 2.54 4.88 20.31
C LYS A 348 3.06 3.89 19.25
N VAL A 349 2.76 4.15 17.96
CA VAL A 349 3.22 3.29 16.86
C VAL A 349 4.74 3.37 16.66
N LEU A 350 5.36 4.55 16.78
CA LEU A 350 6.81 4.67 16.72
C LEU A 350 7.50 3.94 17.88
N ASP A 351 6.91 3.98 19.09
CA ASP A 351 7.40 3.22 20.23
C ASP A 351 7.21 1.71 20.07
N LEU A 352 6.12 1.26 19.44
CA LEU A 352 5.95 -0.12 19.02
C LEU A 352 7.06 -0.54 18.04
N ILE A 353 7.35 0.28 17.01
CA ILE A 353 8.42 -0.02 16.06
C ILE A 353 9.77 -0.13 16.76
N LYS A 354 10.06 0.68 17.78
CA LYS A 354 11.28 0.52 18.59
C LYS A 354 11.32 -0.82 19.33
N GLN A 355 10.18 -1.25 19.91
CA GLN A 355 10.10 -2.52 20.64
C GLN A 355 10.30 -3.74 19.71
N ILE A 356 9.94 -3.61 18.44
CA ILE A 356 10.20 -4.62 17.41
C ILE A 356 11.70 -4.76 17.11
N ASP A 357 12.49 -3.70 17.34
CA ASP A 357 13.91 -3.60 16.99
C ASP A 357 14.22 -4.05 15.54
N PRO A 358 13.59 -3.44 14.51
CA PRO A 358 13.72 -3.88 13.14
C PRO A 358 15.08 -3.48 12.54
N LYS A 359 15.60 -4.35 11.68
CA LYS A 359 16.81 -4.10 10.88
C LYS A 359 16.62 -2.98 9.86
N ILE A 360 15.39 -2.75 9.41
CA ILE A 360 15.00 -1.64 8.53
C ILE A 360 13.51 -1.32 8.68
N VAL A 361 13.17 -0.04 8.56
CA VAL A 361 11.79 0.45 8.45
C VAL A 361 11.64 1.19 7.13
N THR A 362 10.73 0.76 6.26
CA THR A 362 10.46 1.40 4.96
C THR A 362 9.16 2.17 5.01
N ILE A 363 9.20 3.45 4.65
CA ILE A 363 8.05 4.36 4.68
C ILE A 363 7.85 4.98 3.30
N ALA A 364 6.64 4.90 2.78
CA ALA A 364 6.19 5.64 1.60
C ALA A 364 4.98 6.49 1.96
N GLU A 365 5.08 7.81 1.81
CA GLU A 365 4.02 8.77 2.14
C GLU A 365 3.86 9.83 1.04
N ARG A 366 2.70 10.49 1.01
CA ARG A 366 2.45 11.62 0.08
C ARG A 366 3.32 12.82 0.47
N GLU A 367 3.93 13.48 -0.50
CA GLU A 367 4.72 14.70 -0.29
C GLU A 367 3.84 15.95 -0.37
N VAL A 368 2.93 16.10 0.61
CA VAL A 368 2.03 17.26 0.71
C VAL A 368 1.60 17.48 2.16
N ASN A 369 1.37 18.73 2.55
CA ASN A 369 0.84 19.06 3.87
C ASN A 369 -0.68 19.24 3.84
N HIS A 370 -1.41 18.15 4.10
CA HIS A 370 -2.87 18.17 4.28
C HIS A 370 -3.29 18.27 5.75
N ASN A 371 -2.33 18.34 6.68
CA ASN A 371 -2.60 18.41 8.11
C ASN A 371 -2.68 19.84 8.67
N GLU A 372 -2.69 20.86 7.80
CA GLU A 372 -2.87 22.25 8.19
C GLU A 372 -4.16 22.51 8.99
N SER A 373 -4.08 23.40 9.97
CA SER A 373 -5.23 23.75 10.82
C SER A 373 -6.27 24.59 10.06
N VAL A 374 -5.80 25.47 9.17
CA VAL A 374 -6.64 26.36 8.36
C VAL A 374 -7.24 25.61 7.18
N PHE A 375 -8.57 25.59 7.08
CA PHE A 375 -9.32 24.89 6.02
C PHE A 375 -8.89 25.30 4.60
N MET A 376 -8.79 26.61 4.34
CA MET A 376 -8.38 27.12 3.02
C MET A 376 -6.97 26.67 2.62
N ASN A 377 -6.04 26.56 3.57
CA ASN A 377 -4.69 26.05 3.28
C ASN A 377 -4.74 24.58 2.85
N ARG A 378 -5.55 23.75 3.51
CA ARG A 378 -5.75 22.34 3.10
C ARG A 378 -6.29 22.23 1.68
N ILE A 379 -7.29 23.06 1.33
CA ILE A 379 -7.88 23.09 -0.01
C ILE A 379 -6.84 23.52 -1.05
N LYS A 380 -6.09 24.59 -0.77
CA LYS A 380 -5.04 25.11 -1.65
C LYS A 380 -3.96 24.07 -1.95
N GLU A 381 -3.49 23.37 -0.92
CA GLU A 381 -2.48 22.32 -1.09
C GLU A 381 -3.00 21.20 -2.00
N ARG A 382 -4.27 20.82 -1.86
CA ARG A 382 -4.89 19.79 -2.69
C ARG A 382 -5.20 20.25 -4.11
N SER A 383 -5.74 21.46 -4.30
CA SER A 383 -6.20 21.97 -5.60
C SER A 383 -5.06 22.29 -6.57
N THR A 384 -3.85 22.44 -6.05
CA THR A 384 -2.66 22.71 -6.87
C THR A 384 -2.05 21.42 -7.46
N ILE A 385 -2.49 20.24 -7.00
CA ILE A 385 -1.97 18.96 -7.48
C ILE A 385 -2.73 18.59 -8.76
N ASP A 386 -2.18 18.97 -9.91
CA ASP A 386 -2.72 18.65 -11.23
C ASP A 386 -2.48 17.16 -11.54
N LEU A 387 -3.48 16.32 -11.31
CA LEU A 387 -3.30 14.87 -11.38
C LEU A 387 -4.25 14.21 -12.37
N GLU A 388 -3.70 13.78 -13.50
CA GLU A 388 -4.23 12.68 -14.33
C GLU A 388 -4.26 11.32 -13.60
N ILE A 389 -4.14 11.28 -12.26
CA ILE A 389 -4.05 10.03 -11.49
C ILE A 389 -5.43 9.50 -11.15
N ALA A 390 -5.58 8.20 -11.43
CA ALA A 390 -6.62 7.26 -10.99
C ALA A 390 -7.64 7.86 -10.01
N ALA A 391 -8.64 8.50 -10.62
CA ALA A 391 -9.57 9.39 -9.96
C ALA A 391 -10.46 8.72 -8.88
N GLU A 392 -10.55 7.39 -8.86
CA GLU A 392 -11.46 6.69 -7.95
C GLU A 392 -10.99 6.70 -6.49
N HIS A 393 -9.67 6.63 -6.23
CA HIS A 393 -9.13 6.81 -4.86
C HIS A 393 -9.07 8.28 -4.45
N LEU A 394 -9.00 9.18 -5.44
CA LEU A 394 -8.91 10.62 -5.23
C LEU A 394 -10.17 11.19 -4.57
N GLY A 395 -11.35 10.67 -4.93
CA GLY A 395 -12.62 11.12 -4.37
C GLY A 395 -12.74 10.91 -2.86
N ARG A 396 -12.29 9.75 -2.36
CA ARG A 396 -12.29 9.45 -0.91
C ARG A 396 -11.34 10.36 -0.15
N GLU A 397 -10.14 10.58 -0.68
CA GLU A 397 -9.18 11.49 -0.08
C GLU A 397 -9.70 12.93 -0.03
N ILE A 398 -10.24 13.45 -1.15
CA ILE A 398 -10.84 14.79 -1.22
C ILE A 398 -11.97 14.90 -0.20
N TYR A 399 -12.88 13.93 -0.19
CA TYR A 399 -14.03 13.99 0.70
C TYR A 399 -13.62 14.04 2.16
N ASN A 400 -12.74 13.13 2.60
CA ASN A 400 -12.29 13.12 3.98
C ASN A 400 -11.53 14.41 4.35
N LEU A 401 -10.72 14.95 3.44
CA LEU A 401 -9.99 16.19 3.63
C LEU A 401 -10.92 17.40 3.80
N VAL A 402 -12.00 17.46 3.01
CA VAL A 402 -12.89 18.61 2.92
C VAL A 402 -14.05 18.54 3.91
N ALA A 403 -14.76 17.42 3.94
CA ALA A 403 -16.02 17.29 4.67
C ALA A 403 -15.84 16.85 6.14
N CYS A 404 -14.76 16.13 6.46
CA CYS A 404 -14.53 15.65 7.82
C CYS A 404 -13.64 16.61 8.65
N GLU A 405 -13.80 16.58 9.97
CA GLU A 405 -12.95 17.29 10.94
C GLU A 405 -12.66 16.38 12.15
N GLY A 406 -11.81 16.86 13.08
CA GLY A 406 -11.50 16.12 14.31
C GLY A 406 -10.90 14.73 14.04
N THR A 407 -11.35 13.73 14.81
CA THR A 407 -10.90 12.33 14.71
C THR A 407 -11.40 11.61 13.46
N LYS A 408 -12.45 12.14 12.80
CA LYS A 408 -13.00 11.59 11.56
C LYS A 408 -12.19 11.98 10.32
N ARG A 409 -11.42 13.07 10.41
CA ARG A 409 -10.49 13.46 9.35
C ARG A 409 -9.19 12.65 9.51
N VAL A 410 -9.04 11.62 8.70
CA VAL A 410 -7.89 10.70 8.70
C VAL A 410 -6.88 11.04 7.60
N VAL A 411 -7.27 11.77 6.55
CA VAL A 411 -6.35 12.26 5.52
C VAL A 411 -5.59 13.47 6.06
N ARG A 412 -4.42 13.19 6.63
CA ARG A 412 -3.56 14.14 7.34
C ARG A 412 -2.10 14.00 6.90
N HIS A 413 -1.86 14.10 5.59
CA HIS A 413 -0.49 14.02 5.07
C HIS A 413 0.40 15.14 5.65
N GLU A 414 1.65 14.78 5.88
CA GLU A 414 2.74 15.69 6.24
C GLU A 414 3.88 15.50 5.23
N THR A 415 4.68 16.55 5.05
CA THR A 415 5.87 16.53 4.18
C THR A 415 6.96 15.63 4.75
N PHE A 416 7.91 15.20 3.91
CA PHE A 416 9.06 14.43 4.38
C PHE A 416 9.88 15.16 5.44
N GLY A 417 9.98 16.50 5.38
CA GLY A 417 10.65 17.29 6.42
C GLY A 417 10.03 17.08 7.81
N GLN A 418 8.70 17.02 7.89
CA GLN A 418 7.97 16.76 9.13
C GLN A 418 8.12 15.30 9.58
N TRP A 419 7.99 14.34 8.66
CA TRP A 419 8.23 12.92 8.95
C TRP A 419 9.64 12.67 9.49
N ARG A 420 10.65 13.31 8.90
CA ARG A 420 12.04 13.23 9.34
C ARG A 420 12.20 13.70 10.79
N VAL A 421 11.59 14.82 11.16
CA VAL A 421 11.64 15.32 12.55
C VAL A 421 11.04 14.29 13.50
N ARG A 422 9.90 13.68 13.14
CA ARG A 422 9.23 12.66 13.98
C ARG A 422 10.07 11.41 14.17
N PHE A 423 10.59 10.83 13.09
CA PHE A 423 11.42 9.63 13.15
C PHE A 423 12.73 9.89 13.93
N ASN A 424 13.40 11.01 13.67
CA ASN A 424 14.60 11.39 14.41
C ASN A 424 14.33 11.59 15.91
N SER A 425 13.21 12.26 16.26
CA SER A 425 12.81 12.47 17.67
C SER A 425 12.45 11.14 18.35
N ALA A 426 11.97 10.17 17.58
CA ALA A 426 11.76 8.80 18.01
C ALA A 426 13.03 7.94 17.88
N GLY A 427 14.24 8.50 17.77
CA GLY A 427 15.47 7.72 17.82
C GLY A 427 15.71 6.82 16.61
N PHE A 428 15.10 7.12 15.47
CA PHE A 428 15.44 6.49 14.19
C PHE A 428 16.38 7.38 13.38
N ASN A 429 17.31 6.76 12.66
CA ASN A 429 18.19 7.43 11.71
C ASN A 429 17.79 7.07 10.29
N LEU A 430 17.81 8.06 9.40
CA LEU A 430 17.61 7.84 7.97
C LEU A 430 18.74 6.99 7.40
N VAL A 431 18.38 6.00 6.60
CA VAL A 431 19.29 5.22 5.75
C VAL A 431 19.21 5.78 4.34
N PRO A 432 20.30 6.37 3.80
CA PRO A 432 20.31 6.87 2.44
C PRO A 432 20.00 5.74 1.44
N LEU A 433 19.04 5.99 0.56
CA LEU A 433 18.74 5.08 -0.55
C LEU A 433 19.89 5.15 -1.57
N GLY A 434 20.44 4.00 -1.96
CA GLY A 434 21.63 3.93 -2.81
C GLY A 434 21.38 4.26 -4.29
N SER A 435 22.46 4.48 -5.05
CA SER A 435 22.41 4.78 -6.49
C SER A 435 21.74 3.69 -7.33
N ASN A 436 21.80 2.44 -6.87
CA ASN A 436 21.14 1.31 -7.55
C ASN A 436 19.63 1.47 -7.48
N THR A 437 19.09 1.73 -6.29
CA THR A 437 17.67 2.02 -6.06
C THR A 437 17.17 3.17 -6.92
N TYR A 438 17.96 4.24 -7.08
CA TYR A 438 17.65 5.35 -8.00
C TYR A 438 17.59 4.92 -9.47
N ARG A 439 18.56 4.11 -9.96
CA ARG A 439 18.56 3.60 -11.34
C ARG A 439 17.33 2.73 -11.61
N HIS A 440 16.99 1.85 -10.68
CA HIS A 440 15.84 0.96 -10.76
C HIS A 440 14.51 1.73 -10.78
N ALA A 441 14.39 2.76 -9.96
CA ALA A 441 13.25 3.66 -9.97
C ALA A 441 13.06 4.32 -11.35
N ASN A 442 14.15 4.77 -11.99
CA ASN A 442 14.11 5.32 -13.34
C ASN A 442 13.75 4.28 -14.41
N MET A 443 14.23 3.04 -14.26
CA MET A 443 13.86 1.95 -15.17
C MET A 443 12.36 1.65 -15.08
N LEU A 444 11.78 1.61 -13.87
CA LEU A 444 10.34 1.49 -13.68
C LEU A 444 9.59 2.62 -14.41
N LEU A 445 10.04 3.87 -14.29
CA LEU A 445 9.41 4.98 -15.02
C LEU A 445 9.46 4.77 -16.53
N ALA A 446 10.59 4.33 -17.08
CA ALA A 446 10.74 4.09 -18.51
C ALA A 446 9.73 3.05 -19.04
N LEU A 447 9.42 2.01 -18.26
CA LEU A 447 8.49 0.94 -18.64
C LEU A 447 7.02 1.37 -18.63
N TYR A 448 6.62 2.22 -17.68
CA TYR A 448 5.20 2.53 -17.45
C TYR A 448 4.75 3.88 -17.98
N THR A 449 5.68 4.80 -18.21
CA THR A 449 5.31 6.19 -18.47
C THR A 449 5.35 6.55 -19.95
N ASN A 450 5.98 5.77 -20.83
CA ASN A 450 6.11 6.08 -22.27
C ASN A 450 6.55 7.55 -22.54
N GLY A 451 7.37 8.14 -21.67
CA GLY A 451 7.79 9.54 -21.76
C GLY A 451 6.83 10.57 -21.13
N LYS A 452 5.87 10.16 -20.28
CA LYS A 452 5.09 11.10 -19.45
C LYS A 452 5.99 11.89 -18.50
N ARG A 453 5.48 13.02 -18.01
CA ARG A 453 6.13 14.06 -17.19
C ARG A 453 6.57 13.61 -15.78
N TYR A 454 6.66 12.31 -15.50
CA TYR A 454 7.14 11.80 -14.22
C TYR A 454 8.67 11.81 -14.17
N ARG A 455 9.24 12.11 -13.00
CA ARG A 455 10.68 11.97 -12.73
C ARG A 455 10.93 11.45 -11.33
N VAL A 456 12.04 10.74 -11.17
CA VAL A 456 12.58 10.37 -9.87
C VAL A 456 13.55 11.46 -9.42
N GLU A 457 13.43 11.89 -8.18
CA GLU A 457 14.36 12.83 -7.56
C GLU A 457 14.99 12.17 -6.33
N GLU A 458 16.32 12.22 -6.25
CA GLU A 458 17.02 11.90 -5.02
C GLU A 458 17.20 13.19 -4.21
N LYS A 459 16.70 13.21 -2.98
CA LYS A 459 16.79 14.39 -2.11
C LYS A 459 17.03 13.97 -0.67
N ASP A 460 18.08 14.52 -0.06
CA ASP A 460 18.43 14.28 1.33
C ASP A 460 18.40 12.78 1.77
N GLY A 461 18.84 11.86 0.90
CA GLY A 461 18.87 10.42 1.18
C GLY A 461 17.53 9.68 0.99
N CYS A 462 16.48 10.35 0.53
CA CYS A 462 15.21 9.72 0.13
C CYS A 462 15.01 9.80 -1.39
N LEU A 463 14.05 9.02 -1.90
CA LEU A 463 13.64 9.05 -3.31
C LEU A 463 12.23 9.58 -3.41
N MET A 464 12.02 10.52 -4.32
CA MET A 464 10.75 11.16 -4.56
C MET A 464 10.27 10.83 -5.97
N LEU A 465 8.99 10.47 -6.10
CA LEU A 465 8.31 10.45 -7.39
C LEU A 465 7.64 11.80 -7.59
N SER A 466 8.04 12.49 -8.66
CA SER A 466 7.55 13.82 -8.99
C SER A 466 6.82 13.82 -10.32
N TRP A 467 5.85 14.72 -10.46
CA TRP A 467 5.27 15.11 -11.75
C TRP A 467 5.78 16.51 -12.07
N HIS A 468 6.49 16.66 -13.20
CA HIS A 468 7.33 17.82 -13.48
C HIS A 468 8.29 18.11 -12.31
N SER A 469 8.26 19.34 -11.77
CA SER A 469 9.06 19.77 -10.63
C SER A 469 8.37 19.61 -9.29
N ARG A 470 7.19 18.96 -9.25
CA ARG A 470 6.41 18.81 -8.02
C ARG A 470 6.53 17.38 -7.47
N PRO A 471 7.14 17.21 -6.28
CA PRO A 471 7.10 15.95 -5.56
C PRO A 471 5.67 15.53 -5.24
N LEU A 472 5.36 14.26 -5.43
CA LEU A 472 4.04 13.68 -5.13
C LEU A 472 4.13 12.68 -3.99
N ILE A 473 5.18 11.87 -3.98
CA ILE A 473 5.41 10.79 -3.02
C ILE A 473 6.87 10.78 -2.64
N THR A 474 7.13 10.52 -1.36
CA THR A 474 8.46 10.29 -0.82
C THR A 474 8.56 8.89 -0.27
N THR A 475 9.62 8.18 -0.65
CA THR A 475 10.02 6.89 -0.09
C THR A 475 11.31 7.05 0.70
N SER A 476 11.35 6.47 1.90
CA SER A 476 12.47 6.60 2.83
C SER A 476 12.67 5.30 3.62
N ALA A 477 13.90 5.07 4.07
CA ALA A 477 14.26 3.92 4.89
C ALA A 477 14.94 4.38 6.18
N TRP A 478 14.68 3.68 7.29
CA TRP A 478 15.10 4.10 8.63
C TRP A 478 15.62 2.92 9.45
N ARG A 479 16.54 3.18 10.39
CA ARG A 479 17.04 2.22 11.37
C ARG A 479 16.96 2.78 12.77
N GLY A 480 16.70 1.92 13.76
CA GLY A 480 16.78 2.30 15.16
C GLY A 480 18.20 2.73 15.55
N TYR A 481 18.32 3.62 16.53
CA TYR A 481 19.61 4.02 17.07
C TYR A 481 20.26 2.85 17.82
N VAL A 482 21.33 2.29 17.26
CA VAL A 482 22.22 1.41 18.02
C VAL A 482 23.14 2.31 18.84
N ALA A 483 22.93 2.36 20.15
CA ALA A 483 23.94 2.94 21.03
C ALA A 483 25.21 2.10 20.85
N ASN A 484 26.25 2.67 20.24
CA ASN A 484 27.57 2.07 20.27
C ASN A 484 27.93 1.88 21.74
N SER A 485 27.86 0.63 22.22
CA SER A 485 28.57 0.21 23.42
C SER A 485 30.04 0.43 23.12
N ARG A 486 30.55 1.61 23.51
CA ARG A 486 31.98 1.82 23.62
C ARG A 486 32.43 0.93 24.77
N ASP A 487 33.13 -0.14 24.41
CA ASP A 487 33.92 -0.98 25.30
C ASP A 487 34.81 -0.16 26.23
#